data_AF-A0A0P7L6J5-F1
#
_entry.id   AF-A0A0P7L6J5-F1
#
_cell.length_a   1.000
_cell.length_b   1.000
_cell.length_c   1.000
_cell.angle_alpha   90.00
_cell.angle_beta   90.00
_cell.angle_gamma   90.00
#
_symmetry.space_group_name_H-M   'P 1'
#
loop_
_entity.id
_entity.type
_entity.pdbx_description
1 polymer ?
#
loop_
_entity_poly.entity_id
_entity_poly.type
_entity_poly.pdbx_seq_one_letter_code
_entity_poly.pdbx_strand_id
1 'polypeptide(L)'
;MARSVNDRLQDETIAHGLYVNRYGTGVARRMVALLSKMDADLAAKLLVLLDGKRADTYSARRLASLLAGVRDLNQQAYEPVNAALARELTRYVEYEVGYQFDLFISIIPKQILRHVPLQSIAPEQVYASAVTQPFQGRLLKEWGQKLETDRLDKITNAVRTGFLQGETVDQIVKRVAGTPKLNREDGVINASRRDLAVVARTAVNHMAATARQEFAQGNSDIVKAKQWSSTLDTHTSQWCIIRDRKLYTLDGKPLGHEIPYLRGPGKIHFCCRSGEILITKSWEEMQIASGELSSATRASMDGQVPSHTSYAEWLVRQPYARQEQVLGVTRARMLRDGKITVPEMFNDAGEFLTLDELRRVDASAFE
;
A
#
# COMPACT_ATOMS: atom_id res chain seq x y z
N MET A 1 27.23 -3.93 -20.55
CA MET A 1 26.27 -3.47 -21.58
C MET A 1 25.55 -2.24 -21.05
N ALA A 2 25.17 -1.29 -21.90
CA ALA A 2 24.30 -0.19 -21.49
C ALA A 2 22.93 -0.77 -21.09
N ARG A 3 22.36 -0.32 -19.97
CA ARG A 3 21.04 -0.79 -19.49
C ARG A 3 19.94 -0.34 -20.44
N SER A 4 19.00 -1.22 -20.75
CA SER A 4 17.82 -0.86 -21.55
C SER A 4 16.91 0.10 -20.76
N VAL A 5 15.98 0.75 -21.47
CA VAL A 5 14.92 1.55 -20.85
C VAL A 5 14.07 0.69 -19.91
N ASN A 6 13.73 -0.53 -20.31
CA ASN A 6 12.94 -1.44 -19.48
C ASN A 6 13.68 -1.86 -18.21
N ASP A 7 15.01 -2.06 -18.25
CA ASP A 7 15.80 -2.36 -17.04
C ASP A 7 15.75 -1.20 -16.04
N ARG A 8 15.87 0.03 -16.55
CA ARG A 8 15.79 1.24 -15.73
C ARG A 8 14.37 1.43 -15.16
N LEU A 9 13.33 1.20 -15.97
CA LEU A 9 11.94 1.26 -15.51
C LEU A 9 11.66 0.22 -14.43
N GLN A 10 12.17 -1.00 -14.57
CA GLN A 10 12.07 -2.02 -13.52
C GLN A 10 12.72 -1.53 -12.22
N ASP A 11 13.96 -1.00 -12.29
CA ASP A 11 14.69 -0.54 -11.10
C ASP A 11 13.91 0.54 -10.33
N GLU A 12 13.46 1.57 -11.04
CA GLU A 12 12.75 2.70 -10.44
C GLU A 12 11.34 2.29 -9.97
N THR A 13 10.65 1.41 -10.68
CA THR A 13 9.31 0.95 -10.29
C THR A 13 9.36 0.09 -9.02
N ILE A 14 10.38 -0.77 -8.88
CA ILE A 14 10.60 -1.54 -7.64
C ILE A 14 10.91 -0.59 -6.48
N ALA A 15 11.78 0.41 -6.68
CA ALA A 15 12.10 1.42 -5.67
C ALA A 15 10.83 2.16 -5.21
N HIS A 16 10.06 2.66 -6.17
CA HIS A 16 8.82 3.40 -5.91
C HIS A 16 7.78 2.56 -5.20
N GLY A 17 7.59 1.30 -5.61
CA GLY A 17 6.67 0.38 -4.93
C GLY A 17 6.96 0.23 -3.44
N LEU A 18 8.24 0.20 -3.05
CA LEU A 18 8.65 0.19 -1.64
C LEU A 18 8.24 1.50 -0.92
N TYR A 19 8.39 2.66 -1.55
CA TYR A 19 7.96 3.94 -0.99
C TYR A 19 6.45 4.08 -0.91
N VAL A 20 5.69 3.59 -1.90
CA VAL A 20 4.22 3.55 -1.86
C VAL A 20 3.74 2.73 -0.67
N ASN A 21 4.35 1.57 -0.42
CA ASN A 21 4.02 0.74 0.74
C ASN A 21 4.33 1.43 2.09
N ARG A 22 5.47 2.15 2.18
CA ARG A 22 5.82 2.97 3.36
C ARG A 22 4.84 4.12 3.55
N TYR A 23 4.50 4.82 2.46
CA TYR A 23 3.52 5.90 2.48
C TYR A 23 2.15 5.41 2.94
N GLY A 24 1.64 4.31 2.37
CA GLY A 24 0.37 3.70 2.78
C GLY A 24 0.36 3.29 4.25
N THR A 25 1.49 2.80 4.78
CA THR A 25 1.65 2.55 6.22
C THR A 25 1.56 3.84 7.05
N GLY A 26 2.19 4.93 6.58
CA GLY A 26 2.08 6.25 7.19
C GLY A 26 0.66 6.81 7.19
N VAL A 27 -0.06 6.70 6.07
CA VAL A 27 -1.47 7.08 5.95
C VAL A 27 -2.31 6.30 6.95
N ALA A 28 -2.18 4.97 6.99
CA ALA A 28 -2.90 4.12 7.93
C ALA A 28 -2.65 4.51 9.39
N ARG A 29 -1.39 4.79 9.77
CA ARG A 29 -1.04 5.27 11.12
C ARG A 29 -1.71 6.61 11.44
N ARG A 30 -1.73 7.56 10.51
CA ARG A 30 -2.41 8.85 10.71
C ARG A 30 -3.92 8.69 10.88
N MET A 31 -4.57 7.84 10.06
CA MET A 31 -6.00 7.58 10.16
C MET A 31 -6.36 6.91 11.49
N VAL A 32 -5.56 5.92 11.91
CA VAL A 32 -5.72 5.27 13.22
C VAL A 32 -5.49 6.23 14.37
N ALA A 33 -4.48 7.11 14.29
CA ALA A 33 -4.24 8.12 15.32
C ALA A 33 -5.41 9.11 15.45
N LEU A 34 -6.00 9.52 14.32
CA LEU A 34 -7.18 10.39 14.31
C LEU A 34 -8.39 9.69 14.94
N LEU A 35 -8.63 8.43 14.60
CA LEU A 35 -9.69 7.63 15.24
C LEU A 35 -9.42 7.44 16.74
N SER A 36 -8.18 7.17 17.13
CA SER A 36 -7.77 6.93 18.52
C SER A 36 -7.95 8.18 19.40
N LYS A 37 -7.77 9.37 18.83
CA LYS A 37 -8.07 10.63 19.54
C LYS A 37 -9.56 10.71 19.90
N MET A 38 -10.45 10.31 18.98
CA MET A 38 -11.89 10.29 19.20
C MET A 38 -12.33 9.14 20.12
N ASP A 39 -11.58 8.03 20.18
CA ASP A 39 -11.84 6.93 21.11
C ASP A 39 -11.68 7.36 22.59
N ALA A 40 -10.78 8.30 22.87
CA ALA A 40 -10.62 8.84 24.22
C ALA A 40 -11.89 9.57 24.67
N ASP A 41 -12.50 10.35 23.77
CA ASP A 41 -13.75 11.05 24.00
C ASP A 41 -14.93 10.07 24.10
N LEU A 42 -14.93 9.01 23.28
CA LEU A 42 -15.96 7.96 23.33
C LEU A 42 -16.03 7.32 24.72
N ALA A 43 -14.89 7.00 25.35
CA ALA A 43 -14.87 6.38 26.68
C ALA A 43 -15.51 7.30 27.74
N ALA A 44 -15.15 8.58 27.75
CA ALA A 44 -15.71 9.56 28.68
C ALA A 44 -17.22 9.76 28.46
N LYS A 45 -17.63 9.89 27.21
CA LYS A 45 -19.04 10.04 26.86
C LYS A 45 -19.85 8.78 27.16
N LEU A 46 -19.28 7.58 26.99
CA LEU A 46 -19.92 6.34 27.40
C LEU A 46 -20.10 6.27 28.92
N LEU A 47 -19.12 6.68 29.74
CA LEU A 47 -19.31 6.75 31.19
C LEU A 47 -20.53 7.61 31.55
N VAL A 48 -20.60 8.83 31.01
CA VAL A 48 -21.74 9.75 31.24
C VAL A 48 -23.05 9.16 30.71
N LEU A 49 -23.03 8.58 29.51
CA LEU A 49 -24.20 7.95 28.91
C LEU A 49 -24.68 6.76 29.73
N LEU A 50 -23.79 6.01 30.39
CA LEU A 50 -24.15 4.81 31.15
C LEU A 50 -24.40 5.09 32.64
N ASP A 51 -23.98 6.25 33.15
CA ASP A 51 -24.07 6.58 34.58
C ASP A 51 -25.52 6.50 35.12
N GLY A 52 -25.65 5.97 36.34
CA GLY A 52 -26.91 5.72 37.03
C GLY A 52 -27.80 4.62 36.42
N LYS A 53 -27.36 3.92 35.37
CA LYS A 53 -28.17 2.91 34.66
C LYS A 53 -27.71 1.52 35.05
N ARG A 54 -28.63 0.73 35.62
CA ARG A 54 -28.35 -0.64 36.05
C ARG A 54 -29.20 -1.65 35.29
N ALA A 55 -28.65 -2.83 35.06
CA ALA A 55 -29.28 -3.89 34.29
C ALA A 55 -30.62 -4.37 34.86
N ASP A 56 -30.74 -4.38 36.18
CA ASP A 56 -31.94 -4.74 36.95
C ASP A 56 -33.11 -3.77 36.74
N THR A 57 -32.84 -2.54 36.29
CA THR A 57 -33.82 -1.44 36.20
C THR A 57 -34.01 -0.90 34.78
N TYR A 58 -33.21 -1.35 33.80
CA TYR A 58 -33.23 -0.84 32.42
C TYR A 58 -33.95 -1.79 31.46
N SER A 59 -35.08 -1.34 30.89
CA SER A 59 -35.82 -2.13 29.89
C SER A 59 -35.11 -2.15 28.52
N ALA A 60 -35.42 -3.16 27.70
CA ALA A 60 -34.88 -3.28 26.34
C ALA A 60 -35.14 -2.04 25.47
N ARG A 61 -36.30 -1.38 25.61
CA ARG A 61 -36.62 -0.11 24.92
C ARG A 61 -35.70 1.03 25.37
N ARG A 62 -35.42 1.14 26.67
CA ARG A 62 -34.51 2.18 27.20
C ARG A 62 -33.07 1.93 26.75
N LEU A 63 -32.63 0.68 26.71
CA LEU A 63 -31.32 0.31 26.14
C LEU A 63 -31.22 0.66 24.65
N ALA A 64 -32.28 0.46 23.86
CA ALA A 64 -32.30 0.85 22.46
C ALA A 64 -32.18 2.37 22.25
N SER A 65 -32.86 3.16 23.10
CA SER A 65 -32.76 4.63 23.07
C SER A 65 -31.37 5.12 23.47
N LEU A 66 -30.76 4.52 24.49
CA LEU A 66 -29.38 4.79 24.90
C LEU A 66 -28.37 4.53 23.76
N LEU A 67 -28.54 3.41 23.05
CA LEU A 67 -27.66 3.06 21.94
C LEU A 67 -27.78 4.03 20.75
N ALA A 68 -28.83 4.85 20.66
CA ALA A 68 -28.91 5.92 19.67
C ALA A 68 -27.83 6.99 19.89
N GLY A 69 -27.55 7.36 21.15
CA GLY A 69 -26.45 8.27 21.47
C GLY A 69 -25.08 7.70 21.08
N VAL A 70 -24.90 6.39 21.25
CA VAL A 70 -23.67 5.69 20.81
C VAL A 70 -23.47 5.76 19.30
N ARG A 71 -24.56 5.73 18.50
CA ARG A 71 -24.47 5.89 17.04
C ARG A 71 -23.91 7.25 16.65
N ASP A 72 -24.46 8.32 17.23
CA ASP A 72 -24.03 9.69 16.99
C ASP A 72 -22.55 9.89 17.33
N LEU A 73 -22.09 9.34 18.47
CA LEU A 73 -20.67 9.38 18.84
C LEU A 73 -19.76 8.61 17.87
N ASN A 74 -20.23 7.47 17.37
CA ASN A 74 -19.47 6.69 16.40
C ASN A 74 -19.36 7.44 15.06
N GLN A 75 -20.43 8.07 14.61
CA GLN A 75 -20.46 8.88 13.40
C GLN A 75 -19.51 10.09 13.50
N GLN A 76 -19.59 10.84 14.60
CA GLN A 76 -18.71 11.98 14.88
C GLN A 76 -17.22 11.60 14.89
N ALA A 77 -16.89 10.35 15.26
CA ALA A 77 -15.52 9.84 15.24
C ALA A 77 -15.04 9.48 13.83
N TYR A 78 -15.91 8.95 12.96
CA TYR A 78 -15.53 8.49 11.62
C TYR A 78 -15.57 9.56 10.54
N GLU A 79 -16.46 10.54 10.65
CA GLU A 79 -16.58 11.59 9.65
C GLU A 79 -15.24 12.33 9.38
N PRO A 80 -14.49 12.78 10.42
CA PRO A 80 -13.17 13.38 10.22
C PRO A 80 -12.15 12.43 9.60
N VAL A 81 -12.21 11.13 9.95
CA VAL A 81 -11.31 10.09 9.42
C VAL A 81 -11.56 9.86 7.94
N ASN A 82 -12.83 9.70 7.55
CA ASN A 82 -13.21 9.50 6.16
C ASN A 82 -12.85 10.72 5.30
N ALA A 83 -13.10 11.93 5.81
CA ALA A 83 -12.74 13.17 5.13
C ALA A 83 -11.21 13.33 5.00
N ALA A 84 -10.45 12.99 6.05
CA ALA A 84 -8.98 13.03 6.01
C ALA A 84 -8.40 11.99 5.04
N LEU A 85 -8.92 10.77 5.02
CA LEU A 85 -8.50 9.72 4.09
C LEU A 85 -8.78 10.14 2.64
N ALA A 86 -9.98 10.64 2.35
CA ALA A 86 -10.32 11.09 1.00
C ALA A 86 -9.36 12.18 0.50
N ARG A 87 -9.11 13.23 1.31
CA ARG A 87 -8.14 14.28 0.97
C ARG A 87 -6.74 13.73 0.74
N GLU A 88 -6.31 12.78 1.56
CA GLU A 88 -4.99 12.16 1.42
C GLU A 88 -4.86 11.36 0.12
N LEU A 89 -5.90 10.62 -0.25
CA LEU A 89 -5.93 9.85 -1.49
C LEU A 89 -5.95 10.76 -2.72
N THR A 90 -6.66 11.89 -2.68
CA THR A 90 -6.62 12.89 -3.76
C THR A 90 -5.20 13.43 -3.97
N ARG A 91 -4.53 13.88 -2.90
CA ARG A 91 -3.13 14.36 -2.98
C ARG A 91 -2.17 13.27 -3.45
N TYR A 92 -2.40 12.03 -3.01
CA TYR A 92 -1.57 10.91 -3.44
C TYR A 92 -1.73 10.60 -4.94
N VAL A 93 -2.95 10.66 -5.48
CA VAL A 93 -3.19 10.47 -6.92
C VAL A 93 -2.47 11.55 -7.74
N GLU A 94 -2.53 12.81 -7.31
CA GLU A 94 -1.78 13.90 -7.96
C GLU A 94 -0.28 13.61 -8.03
N TYR A 95 0.32 13.22 -6.91
CA TYR A 95 1.72 12.82 -6.85
C TYR A 95 2.02 11.60 -7.74
N GLU A 96 1.19 10.56 -7.68
CA GLU A 96 1.44 9.31 -8.42
C GLU A 96 1.36 9.52 -9.93
N VAL A 97 0.40 10.31 -10.41
CA VAL A 97 0.26 10.65 -11.83
C VAL A 97 1.47 11.43 -12.33
N GLY A 98 1.93 12.43 -11.57
CA GLY A 98 3.15 13.16 -11.88
C GLY A 98 4.38 12.25 -11.92
N TYR A 99 4.52 11.38 -10.92
CA TYR A 99 5.63 10.43 -10.85
C TYR A 99 5.73 9.52 -12.08
N GLN A 100 4.61 8.94 -12.56
CA GLN A 100 4.64 8.06 -13.74
C GLN A 100 5.11 8.82 -14.99
N PHE A 101 4.62 10.04 -15.19
CA PHE A 101 4.99 10.88 -16.32
C PHE A 101 6.47 11.30 -16.26
N ASP A 102 6.93 11.80 -15.11
CA ASP A 102 8.31 12.23 -14.90
C ASP A 102 9.30 11.08 -15.04
N LEU A 103 8.94 9.89 -14.52
CA LEU A 103 9.75 8.68 -14.66
C LEU A 103 9.98 8.35 -16.14
N PHE A 104 8.91 8.28 -16.93
CA PHE A 104 8.99 7.95 -18.35
C PHE A 104 9.77 9.01 -19.14
N ILE A 105 9.53 10.30 -18.89
CA ILE A 105 10.29 11.39 -19.52
C ILE A 105 11.78 11.32 -19.19
N SER A 106 12.13 10.98 -17.95
CA SER A 106 13.54 10.93 -17.51
C SER A 106 14.32 9.74 -18.07
N ILE A 107 13.63 8.64 -18.39
CA ILE A 107 14.26 7.40 -18.85
C ILE A 107 14.27 7.29 -20.37
N ILE A 108 13.17 7.68 -21.03
CA ILE A 108 12.98 7.47 -22.46
C ILE A 108 13.79 8.51 -23.25
N PRO A 109 14.61 8.08 -24.25
CA PRO A 109 15.41 9.01 -25.04
C PRO A 109 14.54 10.08 -25.73
N LYS A 110 15.00 11.33 -25.71
CA LYS A 110 14.31 12.46 -26.37
C LYS A 110 14.05 12.23 -27.86
N GLN A 111 14.89 11.44 -28.53
CA GLN A 111 14.68 11.04 -29.92
C GLN A 111 13.37 10.26 -30.07
N ILE A 112 13.08 9.30 -29.19
CA ILE A 112 11.81 8.55 -29.20
C ILE A 112 10.63 9.47 -28.92
N LEU A 113 10.74 10.34 -27.90
CA LEU A 113 9.64 11.22 -27.49
C LEU A 113 9.26 12.27 -28.55
N ARG A 114 10.11 12.52 -29.55
CA ARG A 114 9.77 13.36 -30.72
C ARG A 114 8.82 12.66 -31.69
N HIS A 115 8.87 11.33 -31.77
CA HIS A 115 7.99 10.52 -32.62
C HIS A 115 6.74 10.09 -31.85
N VAL A 116 6.90 9.73 -30.59
CA VAL A 116 5.83 9.19 -29.73
C VAL A 116 5.77 10.05 -28.45
N PRO A 117 5.05 11.19 -28.48
CA PRO A 117 4.98 12.09 -27.33
C PRO A 117 4.14 11.47 -26.21
N LEU A 118 4.63 11.54 -24.98
CA LEU A 118 3.90 11.06 -23.82
C LEU A 118 2.68 11.95 -23.52
N GLN A 119 1.56 11.30 -23.25
CA GLN A 119 0.34 11.93 -22.81
C GLN A 119 0.32 12.05 -21.28
N SER A 120 0.17 13.28 -20.79
CA SER A 120 -0.17 13.53 -19.39
C SER A 120 -1.63 13.22 -19.14
N ILE A 121 -1.95 12.64 -17.99
CA ILE A 121 -3.34 12.36 -17.56
C ILE A 121 -3.71 13.31 -16.45
N ALA A 122 -4.94 13.84 -16.46
CA ALA A 122 -5.42 14.71 -15.40
C ALA A 122 -5.59 13.93 -14.08
N PRO A 123 -5.01 14.38 -12.95
CA PRO A 123 -5.18 13.72 -11.65
C PRO A 123 -6.64 13.52 -11.24
N GLU A 124 -7.52 14.46 -11.57
CA GLU A 124 -8.95 14.42 -11.27
C GLU A 124 -9.64 13.25 -11.98
N GLN A 125 -9.26 13.00 -13.23
CA GLN A 125 -9.76 11.86 -14.01
C GLN A 125 -9.34 10.53 -13.37
N VAL A 126 -8.08 10.43 -12.96
CA VAL A 126 -7.55 9.21 -12.30
C VAL A 126 -8.24 8.98 -10.96
N TYR A 127 -8.43 10.04 -10.16
CA TYR A 127 -9.13 9.93 -8.89
C TYR A 127 -10.59 9.52 -9.08
N ALA A 128 -11.30 10.11 -10.06
CA ALA A 128 -12.67 9.75 -10.40
C ALA A 128 -12.80 8.29 -10.87
N SER A 129 -11.88 7.82 -11.72
CA SER A 129 -11.79 6.41 -12.14
C SER A 129 -11.56 5.50 -10.93
N ALA A 130 -10.65 5.87 -10.03
CA ALA A 130 -10.32 5.04 -8.87
C ALA A 130 -11.46 4.92 -7.86
N VAL A 131 -12.20 5.99 -7.54
CA VAL A 131 -13.28 5.95 -6.54
C VAL A 131 -14.56 5.28 -7.03
N THR A 132 -14.73 5.15 -8.35
CA THR A 132 -15.86 4.46 -8.99
C THR A 132 -15.59 2.97 -9.22
N GLN A 133 -14.33 2.53 -9.13
CA GLN A 133 -13.98 1.12 -9.17
C GLN A 133 -13.99 0.49 -7.77
N PRO A 134 -14.67 -0.66 -7.58
CA PRO A 134 -14.66 -1.34 -6.29
C PRO A 134 -13.29 -1.97 -6.02
N PHE A 135 -12.82 -1.88 -4.78
CA PHE A 135 -11.67 -2.64 -4.29
C PHE A 135 -12.10 -3.52 -3.12
N GLN A 136 -11.69 -4.78 -3.14
CA GLN A 136 -12.09 -5.76 -2.13
C GLN A 136 -13.62 -5.84 -1.93
N GLY A 137 -14.36 -5.74 -3.04
CA GLY A 137 -15.83 -5.87 -3.08
C GLY A 137 -16.63 -4.61 -2.74
N ARG A 138 -15.98 -3.45 -2.51
CA ARG A 138 -16.68 -2.20 -2.15
C ARG A 138 -16.01 -0.97 -2.77
N LEU A 139 -16.80 0.08 -3.00
CA LEU A 139 -16.30 1.41 -3.31
C LEU A 139 -15.64 2.05 -2.07
N LEU A 140 -14.82 3.09 -2.28
CA LEU A 140 -14.19 3.82 -1.17
C LEU A 140 -15.21 4.36 -0.16
N LYS A 141 -16.32 4.94 -0.67
CA LYS A 141 -17.41 5.46 0.18
C LYS A 141 -18.10 4.35 0.97
N GLU A 142 -18.33 3.21 0.35
CA GLU A 142 -18.95 2.04 0.99
C GLU A 142 -18.03 1.43 2.06
N TRP A 143 -16.71 1.48 1.88
CA TRP A 143 -15.75 1.08 2.91
C TRP A 143 -15.84 1.97 4.15
N GLY A 144 -15.94 3.30 3.97
CA GLY A 144 -16.14 4.23 5.09
C GLY A 144 -17.40 3.89 5.90
N GLN A 145 -18.52 3.63 5.22
CA GLN A 145 -19.79 3.24 5.85
C GLN A 145 -19.72 1.87 6.53
N LYS A 146 -19.02 0.91 5.92
CA LYS A 146 -18.85 -0.44 6.48
C LYS A 146 -18.03 -0.41 7.77
N LEU A 147 -16.90 0.31 7.78
CA LEU A 147 -16.05 0.45 8.96
C LEU A 147 -16.78 1.14 10.12
N GLU A 148 -17.60 2.13 9.80
CA GLU A 148 -18.45 2.83 10.76
C GLU A 148 -19.48 1.88 11.39
N THR A 149 -20.25 1.19 10.55
CA THR A 149 -21.28 0.23 10.97
C THR A 149 -20.66 -0.90 11.80
N ASP A 150 -19.54 -1.48 11.36
CA ASP A 150 -18.87 -2.58 12.05
C ASP A 150 -18.35 -2.18 13.44
N ARG A 151 -17.86 -0.94 13.59
CA ARG A 151 -17.43 -0.43 14.89
C ARG A 151 -18.64 -0.23 15.80
N LEU A 152 -19.73 0.32 15.27
CA LEU A 152 -20.97 0.50 16.02
C LEU A 152 -21.52 -0.83 16.54
N ASP A 153 -21.55 -1.87 15.70
CA ASP A 153 -22.01 -3.20 16.11
C ASP A 153 -21.14 -3.77 17.24
N LYS A 154 -19.81 -3.63 17.15
CA LYS A 154 -18.88 -4.04 18.22
C LYS A 154 -19.15 -3.29 19.53
N ILE A 155 -19.33 -1.97 19.47
CA ILE A 155 -19.60 -1.15 20.66
C ILE A 155 -20.96 -1.55 21.26
N THR A 156 -22.02 -1.60 20.46
CA THR A 156 -23.38 -1.89 20.95
C THR A 156 -23.50 -3.29 21.53
N ASN A 157 -22.84 -4.29 20.92
CA ASN A 157 -22.80 -5.64 21.45
C ASN A 157 -22.03 -5.71 22.78
N ALA A 158 -20.87 -5.06 22.88
CA ALA A 158 -20.11 -5.01 24.13
C ALA A 158 -20.89 -4.34 25.27
N VAL A 159 -21.60 -3.24 24.98
CA VAL A 159 -22.50 -2.59 25.95
C VAL A 159 -23.63 -3.53 26.37
N ARG A 160 -24.34 -4.14 25.41
CA ARG A 160 -25.42 -5.10 25.70
C ARG A 160 -24.95 -6.26 26.56
N THR A 161 -23.83 -6.88 26.21
CA THR A 161 -23.25 -7.99 26.97
C THR A 161 -22.92 -7.57 28.39
N GLY A 162 -22.31 -6.40 28.59
CA GLY A 162 -21.98 -5.91 29.91
C GLY A 162 -23.20 -5.62 30.78
N PHE A 163 -24.23 -5.01 30.21
CA PHE A 163 -25.53 -4.86 30.90
C PHE A 163 -26.12 -6.22 31.28
N LEU A 164 -26.20 -7.17 30.35
CA LEU A 164 -26.77 -8.50 30.63
C LEU A 164 -26.00 -9.28 31.71
N GLN A 165 -24.69 -9.05 31.81
CA GLN A 165 -23.82 -9.69 32.81
C GLN A 165 -23.80 -8.96 34.17
N GLY A 166 -24.54 -7.85 34.31
CA GLY A 166 -24.54 -7.06 35.54
C GLY A 166 -23.24 -6.32 35.81
N GLU A 167 -22.45 -6.03 34.75
CA GLU A 167 -21.20 -5.29 34.89
C GLU A 167 -21.43 -3.85 35.35
N THR A 168 -20.47 -3.34 36.12
CA THR A 168 -20.40 -1.91 36.43
C THR A 168 -20.13 -1.09 35.16
N VAL A 169 -20.55 0.17 35.17
CA VAL A 169 -20.31 1.11 34.05
C VAL A 169 -18.82 1.17 33.68
N ASP A 170 -17.91 1.18 34.66
CA ASP A 170 -16.46 1.15 34.43
C ASP A 170 -15.98 -0.12 33.71
N GLN A 171 -16.54 -1.29 34.06
CA GLN A 171 -16.20 -2.55 33.40
C GLN A 171 -16.67 -2.55 31.94
N ILE A 172 -17.89 -2.05 31.69
CA ILE A 172 -18.43 -1.92 30.33
C ILE A 172 -17.55 -0.98 29.49
N VAL A 173 -17.20 0.19 30.03
CA VAL A 173 -16.36 1.15 29.31
C VAL A 173 -14.96 0.60 29.06
N LYS A 174 -14.34 -0.12 30.02
CA LYS A 174 -13.06 -0.79 29.81
C LYS A 174 -13.14 -1.87 28.73
N ARG A 175 -14.21 -2.67 28.71
CA ARG A 175 -14.45 -3.67 27.64
C ARG A 175 -14.55 -3.00 26.28
N VAL A 176 -15.29 -1.90 26.18
CA VAL A 176 -15.49 -1.19 24.92
C VAL A 176 -14.20 -0.52 24.46
N ALA A 177 -13.68 0.38 25.29
CA ALA A 177 -12.63 1.33 24.92
C ALA A 177 -11.22 0.85 25.24
N GLY A 178 -11.05 -0.22 26.02
CA GLY A 178 -9.75 -0.68 26.49
C GLY A 178 -9.18 0.18 27.63
N THR A 179 -8.00 -0.19 28.10
CA THR A 179 -7.31 0.47 29.22
C THR A 179 -6.17 1.38 28.75
N PRO A 180 -5.93 2.53 29.39
CA PRO A 180 -4.78 3.38 29.08
C PRO A 180 -3.43 2.66 29.21
N LYS A 181 -3.32 1.71 30.16
CA LYS A 181 -2.10 0.94 30.42
C LYS A 181 -1.65 0.11 29.21
N LEU A 182 -2.61 -0.41 28.43
CA LEU A 182 -2.36 -1.21 27.23
C LEU A 182 -2.63 -0.40 25.96
N ASN A 183 -2.52 0.94 26.01
CA ASN A 183 -2.81 1.83 24.87
C ASN A 183 -4.19 1.59 24.23
N ARG A 184 -5.15 1.10 25.02
CA ARG A 184 -6.50 0.71 24.58
C ARG A 184 -6.54 -0.45 23.57
N GLU A 185 -5.47 -1.23 23.46
CA GLU A 185 -5.39 -2.38 22.55
C GLU A 185 -6.22 -3.59 23.01
N ASP A 186 -6.58 -3.61 24.28
CA ASP A 186 -7.42 -4.60 24.97
C ASP A 186 -8.93 -4.34 24.83
N GLY A 187 -9.34 -3.22 24.23
CA GLY A 187 -10.75 -2.91 23.97
C GLY A 187 -11.28 -3.53 22.67
N VAL A 188 -12.59 -3.78 22.60
CA VAL A 188 -13.22 -4.33 21.38
C VAL A 188 -13.05 -3.40 20.15
N ILE A 189 -12.92 -2.08 20.38
CA ILE A 189 -12.72 -1.11 19.29
C ILE A 189 -11.32 -1.13 18.69
N ASN A 190 -10.34 -1.81 19.30
CA ASN A 190 -9.02 -1.98 18.71
C ASN A 190 -9.10 -2.76 17.37
N ALA A 191 -10.04 -3.70 17.26
CA ALA A 191 -10.31 -4.38 15.99
C ALA A 191 -10.66 -3.37 14.88
N SER A 192 -11.48 -2.36 15.16
CA SER A 192 -11.83 -1.31 14.20
C SER A 192 -10.63 -0.45 13.78
N ARG A 193 -9.66 -0.22 14.67
CA ARG A 193 -8.39 0.45 14.31
C ARG A 193 -7.57 -0.39 13.33
N ARG A 194 -7.50 -1.71 13.56
CA ARG A 194 -6.81 -2.64 12.65
C ARG A 194 -7.50 -2.71 11.29
N ASP A 195 -8.83 -2.80 11.27
CA ASP A 195 -9.65 -2.82 10.05
C ASP A 195 -9.44 -1.54 9.23
N LEU A 196 -9.49 -0.36 9.88
CA LEU A 196 -9.19 0.94 9.26
C LEU A 196 -7.79 0.96 8.65
N ALA A 197 -6.78 0.46 9.37
CA ALA A 197 -5.42 0.44 8.87
C ALA A 197 -5.27 -0.44 7.62
N VAL A 198 -5.96 -1.58 7.57
CA VAL A 198 -5.98 -2.50 6.42
C VAL A 198 -6.66 -1.84 5.22
N VAL A 199 -7.82 -1.20 5.42
CA VAL A 199 -8.55 -0.51 4.35
C VAL A 199 -7.74 0.68 3.83
N ALA A 200 -7.15 1.50 4.71
CA ALA A 200 -6.36 2.65 4.31
C ALA A 200 -5.14 2.27 3.45
N ARG A 201 -4.38 1.24 3.83
CA ARG A 201 -3.27 0.72 3.01
C ARG A 201 -3.76 0.21 1.65
N THR A 202 -4.87 -0.52 1.65
CA THR A 202 -5.45 -1.08 0.43
C THR A 202 -5.97 0.01 -0.50
N ALA A 203 -6.54 1.09 0.04
CA ALA A 203 -6.99 2.24 -0.73
C ALA A 203 -5.81 2.95 -1.42
N VAL A 204 -4.69 3.16 -0.72
CA VAL A 204 -3.46 3.73 -1.33
C VAL A 204 -2.96 2.86 -2.49
N ASN A 205 -2.87 1.54 -2.29
CA ASN A 205 -2.40 0.64 -3.34
C ASN A 205 -3.39 0.56 -4.52
N HIS A 206 -4.69 0.67 -4.26
CA HIS A 206 -5.72 0.79 -5.30
C HIS A 206 -5.58 2.07 -6.11
N MET A 207 -5.32 3.21 -5.47
CA MET A 207 -5.05 4.48 -6.16
C MET A 207 -3.80 4.36 -7.04
N ALA A 208 -2.71 3.81 -6.50
CA ALA A 208 -1.45 3.62 -7.22
C ALA A 208 -1.61 2.77 -8.48
N ALA A 209 -2.30 1.63 -8.33
CA ALA A 209 -2.54 0.72 -9.44
C ALA A 209 -3.52 1.30 -10.48
N THR A 210 -4.49 2.14 -10.06
CA THR A 210 -5.34 2.85 -11.03
C THR A 210 -4.56 3.90 -11.80
N ALA A 211 -3.71 4.70 -11.13
CA ALA A 211 -2.88 5.69 -11.81
C ALA A 211 -1.96 5.05 -12.86
N ARG A 212 -1.27 3.95 -12.52
CA ARG A 212 -0.47 3.19 -13.49
C ARG A 212 -1.28 2.63 -14.65
N GLN A 213 -2.47 2.10 -14.37
CA GLN A 213 -3.35 1.54 -15.38
C GLN A 213 -3.86 2.61 -16.37
N GLU A 214 -4.25 3.79 -15.87
CA GLU A 214 -4.67 4.92 -16.72
C GLU A 214 -3.47 5.40 -17.55
N PHE A 215 -2.30 5.59 -16.91
CA PHE A 215 -1.06 6.01 -17.58
C PHE A 215 -0.69 5.08 -18.74
N ALA A 216 -0.70 3.77 -18.50
CA ALA A 216 -0.39 2.78 -19.53
C ALA A 216 -1.39 2.79 -20.70
N GLN A 217 -2.68 3.02 -20.42
CA GLN A 217 -3.71 3.10 -21.47
C GLN A 217 -3.56 4.36 -22.33
N GLY A 218 -3.37 5.52 -21.70
CA GLY A 218 -3.14 6.80 -22.39
C GLY A 218 -1.85 6.82 -23.20
N ASN A 219 -0.89 5.96 -22.85
CA ASN A 219 0.42 5.86 -23.50
C ASN A 219 0.63 4.46 -24.13
N SER A 220 -0.42 3.88 -24.71
CA SER A 220 -0.37 2.55 -25.35
C SER A 220 0.39 2.51 -26.67
N ASP A 221 0.71 3.68 -27.23
CA ASP A 221 1.64 3.89 -28.33
C ASP A 221 3.08 3.53 -27.94
N ILE A 222 3.48 3.76 -26.68
CA ILE A 222 4.83 3.46 -26.15
C ILE A 222 4.87 2.27 -25.20
N VAL A 223 3.81 1.98 -24.44
CA VAL A 223 3.73 0.84 -23.51
C VAL A 223 3.08 -0.34 -24.22
N LYS A 224 3.73 -1.52 -24.22
CA LYS A 224 3.16 -2.75 -24.82
C LYS A 224 2.53 -3.70 -23.83
N ALA A 225 3.08 -3.80 -22.62
CA ALA A 225 2.71 -4.85 -21.69
C ALA A 225 2.94 -4.43 -20.24
N LYS A 226 2.35 -5.20 -19.34
CA LYS A 226 2.50 -5.13 -17.89
C LYS A 226 3.19 -6.40 -17.44
N GLN A 227 4.31 -6.29 -16.73
CA GLN A 227 4.91 -7.41 -16.04
C GLN A 227 4.52 -7.37 -14.57
N TRP A 228 3.98 -8.46 -14.04
CA TRP A 228 3.74 -8.57 -12.62
C TRP A 228 5.06 -8.60 -11.85
N SER A 229 5.15 -7.81 -10.78
CA SER A 229 6.31 -7.73 -9.89
C SER A 229 5.87 -8.04 -8.47
N SER A 230 6.02 -9.29 -8.05
CA SER A 230 5.70 -9.69 -6.69
C SER A 230 6.73 -9.16 -5.71
N THR A 231 6.28 -8.78 -4.52
CA THR A 231 7.19 -8.66 -3.38
C THR A 231 7.81 -10.04 -3.12
N LEU A 232 9.10 -10.12 -2.83
CA LEU A 232 9.80 -11.39 -2.58
C LEU A 232 10.03 -11.54 -1.07
N ASP A 233 8.98 -11.94 -0.35
CA ASP A 233 9.06 -12.22 1.09
C ASP A 233 8.09 -13.32 1.54
N THR A 234 8.19 -13.71 2.81
CA THR A 234 7.39 -14.78 3.44
C THR A 234 5.90 -14.44 3.59
N HIS A 235 5.51 -13.19 3.36
CA HIS A 235 4.13 -12.71 3.44
C HIS A 235 3.50 -12.48 2.07
N THR A 236 4.18 -12.88 0.99
CA THR A 236 3.67 -12.77 -0.37
C THR A 236 2.64 -13.87 -0.62
N SER A 237 1.44 -13.49 -1.06
CA SER A 237 0.35 -14.45 -1.24
C SER A 237 0.60 -15.40 -2.40
N GLN A 238 0.03 -16.61 -2.34
CA GLN A 238 0.01 -17.57 -3.46
C GLN A 238 -0.50 -16.95 -4.77
N TRP A 239 -1.43 -15.99 -4.68
CA TRP A 239 -1.95 -15.30 -5.85
C TRP A 239 -0.90 -14.40 -6.52
N CYS A 240 -0.03 -13.76 -5.74
CA CYS A 240 1.09 -12.99 -6.27
C CYS A 240 2.22 -13.92 -6.74
N ILE A 241 2.55 -14.97 -5.97
CA ILE A 241 3.65 -15.90 -6.28
C ILE A 241 3.47 -16.51 -7.69
N ILE A 242 2.29 -17.07 -7.99
CA ILE A 242 2.05 -17.72 -9.29
C ILE A 242 2.10 -16.76 -10.49
N ARG A 243 1.94 -15.45 -10.23
CA ARG A 243 1.93 -14.41 -11.25
C ARG A 243 3.27 -13.73 -11.40
N ASP A 244 4.25 -13.98 -10.53
CA ASP A 244 5.51 -13.24 -10.59
C ASP A 244 6.15 -13.36 -11.97
N ARG A 245 6.58 -12.21 -12.52
CA ARG A 245 7.16 -12.03 -13.86
C ARG A 245 6.27 -12.37 -15.04
N LYS A 246 5.03 -12.81 -14.82
CA LYS A 246 4.07 -13.05 -15.89
C LYS A 246 3.71 -11.75 -16.59
N LEU A 247 3.59 -11.84 -17.91
CA LEU A 247 3.34 -10.71 -18.79
C LEU A 247 1.88 -10.67 -19.17
N TYR A 248 1.33 -9.47 -19.16
CA TYR A 248 -0.05 -9.23 -19.51
C TYR A 248 -0.13 -8.09 -20.52
N THR A 249 -1.10 -8.16 -21.42
CA THR A 249 -1.48 -7.00 -22.22
C THR A 249 -1.99 -5.87 -21.32
N LEU A 250 -2.18 -4.67 -21.89
CA LEU A 250 -2.74 -3.55 -21.13
C LEU A 250 -4.17 -3.81 -20.63
N ASP A 251 -4.94 -4.64 -21.33
CA ASP A 251 -6.27 -5.13 -20.93
C ASP A 251 -6.23 -6.36 -20.01
N GLY A 252 -5.05 -6.85 -19.61
CA GLY A 252 -4.90 -7.93 -18.63
C GLY A 252 -5.00 -9.34 -19.22
N LYS A 253 -4.83 -9.52 -20.53
CA LYS A 253 -4.75 -10.84 -21.15
C LYS A 253 -3.36 -11.44 -20.94
N PRO A 254 -3.26 -12.72 -20.51
CA PRO A 254 -1.98 -13.42 -20.42
C PRO A 254 -1.18 -13.41 -21.73
N LEU A 255 0.13 -13.18 -21.65
CA LEU A 255 1.05 -13.24 -22.79
C LEU A 255 2.04 -14.39 -22.62
N GLY A 256 1.86 -15.47 -23.40
CA GLY A 256 2.72 -16.64 -23.35
C GLY A 256 2.49 -17.56 -22.15
N HIS A 257 1.32 -17.47 -21.49
CA HIS A 257 0.89 -18.35 -20.41
C HIS A 257 -0.64 -18.29 -20.23
N GLU A 258 -1.20 -19.07 -19.32
CA GLU A 258 -2.67 -19.16 -19.09
C GLU A 258 -3.14 -18.51 -17.78
N ILE A 259 -2.20 -18.13 -16.90
CA ILE A 259 -2.53 -17.58 -15.57
C ILE A 259 -3.25 -16.23 -15.67
N PRO A 260 -4.51 -16.09 -15.21
CA PRO A 260 -5.31 -14.88 -15.41
C PRO A 260 -4.83 -13.70 -14.56
N TYR A 261 -4.95 -12.48 -15.09
CA TYR A 261 -4.53 -11.24 -14.41
C TYR A 261 -5.36 -10.91 -13.16
N LEU A 262 -6.63 -11.31 -13.15
CA LEU A 262 -7.62 -10.94 -12.14
C LEU A 262 -7.71 -9.41 -11.99
N ARG A 263 -7.63 -8.88 -10.78
CA ARG A 263 -7.68 -7.43 -10.52
C ARG A 263 -6.32 -6.72 -10.63
N GLY A 264 -5.24 -7.47 -10.82
CA GLY A 264 -3.88 -6.92 -10.88
C GLY A 264 -3.20 -6.71 -9.53
N PRO A 265 -1.87 -6.54 -9.52
CA PRO A 265 -1.08 -6.35 -8.29
C PRO A 265 -1.45 -5.02 -7.61
N GLY A 266 -1.35 -4.97 -6.28
CA GLY A 266 -1.83 -3.85 -5.47
C GLY A 266 -3.35 -3.81 -5.25
N LYS A 267 -4.15 -4.45 -6.13
CA LYS A 267 -5.62 -4.50 -6.04
C LYS A 267 -6.18 -5.89 -5.68
N ILE A 268 -5.42 -6.95 -5.95
CA ILE A 268 -5.94 -8.33 -5.94
C ILE A 268 -6.40 -8.83 -4.56
N HIS A 269 -5.77 -8.40 -3.47
CA HIS A 269 -6.18 -8.69 -2.10
C HIS A 269 -5.84 -7.52 -1.17
N PHE A 270 -6.38 -7.52 0.06
CA PHE A 270 -6.02 -6.54 1.08
C PHE A 270 -4.50 -6.48 1.30
N CYS A 271 -4.00 -5.26 1.53
CA CYS A 271 -2.59 -5.00 1.81
C CYS A 271 -1.61 -5.64 0.79
N CYS A 272 -2.03 -5.83 -0.46
CA CYS A 272 -1.16 -6.35 -1.52
C CYS A 272 0.00 -5.38 -1.76
N ARG A 273 1.24 -5.83 -1.51
CA ARG A 273 2.46 -5.03 -1.65
C ARG A 273 3.14 -5.20 -3.01
N SER A 274 2.70 -6.18 -3.80
CA SER A 274 3.14 -6.42 -5.17
C SER A 274 2.72 -5.27 -6.08
N GLY A 275 3.52 -5.04 -7.13
CA GLY A 275 3.27 -4.02 -8.14
C GLY A 275 3.33 -4.60 -9.56
N GLU A 276 3.33 -3.73 -10.55
CA GLU A 276 3.56 -4.07 -11.94
C GLU A 276 4.60 -3.13 -12.53
N ILE A 277 5.39 -3.65 -13.47
CA ILE A 277 6.35 -2.90 -14.26
C ILE A 277 5.76 -2.74 -15.66
N LEU A 278 5.70 -1.51 -16.15
CA LEU A 278 5.29 -1.23 -17.52
C LEU A 278 6.46 -1.51 -18.46
N ILE A 279 6.20 -2.31 -19.50
CA ILE A 279 7.18 -2.68 -20.52
C ILE A 279 6.94 -1.83 -21.76
N THR A 280 7.96 -1.10 -22.20
CA THR A 280 7.90 -0.30 -23.42
C THR A 280 8.03 -1.17 -24.66
N LYS A 281 7.43 -0.70 -25.76
CA LYS A 281 7.73 -1.17 -27.11
C LYS A 281 9.20 -0.95 -27.45
N SER A 282 9.70 -1.72 -28.41
CA SER A 282 10.92 -1.41 -29.12
C SER A 282 10.70 -0.23 -30.08
N TRP A 283 11.79 0.39 -30.53
CA TRP A 283 11.70 1.43 -31.57
C TRP A 283 11.11 0.90 -32.88
N GLU A 284 11.30 -0.39 -33.19
CA GLU A 284 10.70 -1.07 -34.35
C GLU A 284 9.19 -1.26 -34.18
N GLU A 285 8.75 -1.68 -32.98
CA GLU A 285 7.33 -1.80 -32.61
C GLU A 285 6.62 -0.42 -32.63
N MET A 286 7.37 0.68 -32.49
CA MET A 286 6.90 2.06 -32.67
C MET A 286 7.00 2.57 -34.11
N GLN A 287 7.48 1.75 -35.05
CA GLN A 287 7.62 2.08 -36.47
C GLN A 287 8.55 3.28 -36.76
N ILE A 288 9.57 3.50 -35.92
CA ILE A 288 10.56 4.56 -36.12
C ILE A 288 11.65 4.06 -37.06
N ALA A 289 12.05 4.87 -38.05
CA ALA A 289 13.08 4.46 -38.99
C ALA A 289 14.46 4.40 -38.30
N SER A 290 15.23 3.33 -38.54
CA SER A 290 16.52 3.12 -37.88
C SER A 290 17.54 4.24 -38.11
N GLY A 291 17.45 4.96 -39.24
CA GLY A 291 18.30 6.10 -39.58
C GLY A 291 17.99 7.37 -38.78
N GLU A 292 16.84 7.44 -38.11
CA GLU A 292 16.44 8.57 -37.27
C GLU A 292 16.98 8.45 -35.82
N LEU A 293 17.53 7.27 -35.48
CA LEU A 293 17.97 6.93 -34.12
C LEU A 293 19.47 6.61 -34.08
N SER A 294 20.13 7.07 -33.02
CA SER A 294 21.50 6.64 -32.74
C SER A 294 21.57 5.14 -32.45
N SER A 295 22.72 4.50 -32.67
CA SER A 295 22.94 3.10 -32.26
C SER A 295 22.69 2.88 -30.77
N ALA A 296 23.09 3.83 -29.92
CA ALA A 296 22.84 3.79 -28.48
C ALA A 296 21.33 3.86 -28.15
N THR A 297 20.58 4.71 -28.84
CA THR A 297 19.12 4.82 -28.66
C THR A 297 18.43 3.53 -29.05
N ARG A 298 18.80 2.95 -30.21
CA ARG A 298 18.24 1.67 -30.67
C ARG A 298 18.52 0.54 -29.69
N ALA A 299 19.75 0.46 -29.16
CA ALA A 299 20.11 -0.53 -28.15
C ALA A 299 19.34 -0.33 -26.83
N SER A 300 19.06 0.91 -26.43
CA SER A 300 18.32 1.18 -25.19
C SER A 300 16.81 0.94 -25.30
N MET A 301 16.26 0.96 -26.51
CA MET A 301 14.83 0.86 -26.81
C MET A 301 14.54 -0.41 -27.63
N ASP A 302 15.11 -1.53 -27.23
CA ASP A 302 14.99 -2.82 -27.90
C ASP A 302 13.72 -3.60 -27.52
N GLY A 303 12.95 -3.09 -26.56
CA GLY A 303 11.70 -3.71 -26.10
C GLY A 303 11.91 -5.00 -25.32
N GLN A 304 13.14 -5.31 -24.88
CA GLN A 304 13.42 -6.50 -24.09
C GLN A 304 12.75 -6.40 -22.71
N VAL A 305 12.23 -7.53 -22.26
CA VAL A 305 11.71 -7.66 -20.90
C VAL A 305 12.92 -7.90 -19.99
N PRO A 306 13.07 -7.12 -18.89
CA PRO A 306 14.23 -7.25 -18.02
C PRO A 306 14.36 -8.67 -17.47
N SER A 307 15.61 -9.14 -17.33
CA SER A 307 15.89 -10.46 -16.79
C SER A 307 15.47 -10.59 -15.32
N HIS A 308 15.36 -11.84 -14.85
CA HIS A 308 15.08 -12.10 -13.45
C HIS A 308 16.10 -11.40 -12.56
N THR A 309 15.60 -10.65 -11.57
CA THR A 309 16.45 -9.97 -10.59
C THR A 309 15.87 -10.27 -9.20
N SER A 310 16.66 -10.88 -8.32
CA SER A 310 16.30 -11.03 -6.91
C SER A 310 16.34 -9.68 -6.18
N TYR A 311 15.69 -9.54 -5.02
CA TYR A 311 15.77 -8.29 -4.25
C TYR A 311 17.21 -7.92 -3.86
N ALA A 312 18.03 -8.92 -3.50
CA ALA A 312 19.44 -8.73 -3.18
C ALA A 312 20.24 -8.22 -4.38
N GLU A 313 20.08 -8.86 -5.55
CA GLU A 313 20.70 -8.42 -6.81
C GLU A 313 20.27 -7.01 -7.19
N TRP A 314 18.97 -6.72 -7.08
CA TRP A 314 18.42 -5.39 -7.34
C TRP A 314 19.05 -4.35 -6.41
N LEU A 315 19.15 -4.63 -5.10
CA LEU A 315 19.65 -3.67 -4.12
C LEU A 315 21.14 -3.36 -4.32
N VAL A 316 21.94 -4.39 -4.63
CA VAL A 316 23.39 -4.25 -4.89
C VAL A 316 23.65 -3.34 -6.10
N ARG A 317 22.84 -3.42 -7.17
CA ARG A 317 23.02 -2.59 -8.38
C ARG A 317 22.52 -1.14 -8.25
N GLN A 318 21.82 -0.79 -7.17
CA GLN A 318 21.30 0.57 -6.99
C GLN A 318 22.41 1.62 -6.69
N PRO A 319 22.17 2.91 -6.98
CA PRO A 319 23.03 4.00 -6.51
C PRO A 319 23.18 4.00 -4.98
N TYR A 320 24.33 4.44 -4.47
CA TYR A 320 24.62 4.38 -3.03
C TYR A 320 23.59 5.14 -2.17
N ALA A 321 23.15 6.32 -2.61
CA ALA A 321 22.09 7.07 -1.94
C ALA A 321 20.78 6.27 -1.77
N ARG A 322 20.43 5.43 -2.75
CA ARG A 322 19.25 4.55 -2.65
C ARG A 322 19.48 3.40 -1.69
N GLN A 323 20.67 2.83 -1.67
CA GLN A 323 21.03 1.82 -0.68
C GLN A 323 20.92 2.38 0.74
N GLU A 324 21.38 3.62 0.99
CA GLU A 324 21.24 4.28 2.29
C GLU A 324 19.77 4.51 2.68
N GLN A 325 18.91 4.90 1.74
CA GLN A 325 17.47 5.07 2.00
C GLN A 325 16.75 3.74 2.33
N VAL A 326 17.26 2.63 1.79
CA VAL A 326 16.70 1.30 2.01
C VAL A 326 17.22 0.67 3.30
N LEU A 327 18.55 0.68 3.50
CA LEU A 327 19.26 -0.07 4.55
C LEU A 327 19.69 0.77 5.76
N GLY A 328 19.71 2.11 5.62
CA GLY A 328 20.42 3.02 6.50
C GLY A 328 21.91 3.12 6.18
N VAL A 329 22.54 4.22 6.63
CA VAL A 329 23.93 4.60 6.30
C VAL A 329 24.94 3.48 6.57
N THR A 330 24.88 2.85 7.74
CA THR A 330 25.87 1.85 8.16
C THR A 330 25.83 0.59 7.28
N ARG A 331 24.65 0.00 7.09
CA ARG A 331 24.49 -1.23 6.30
C ARG A 331 24.73 -1.00 4.81
N ALA A 332 24.31 0.16 4.28
CA ALA A 332 24.60 0.52 2.90
C ALA A 332 26.10 0.63 2.63
N ARG A 333 26.86 1.22 3.57
CA ARG A 333 28.33 1.29 3.49
C ARG A 333 28.97 -0.09 3.52
N MET A 334 28.55 -0.96 4.46
CA MET A 334 29.08 -2.32 4.55
C MET A 334 28.79 -3.13 3.28
N LEU A 335 27.59 -3.00 2.70
CA LEU A 335 27.24 -3.63 1.43
C LEU A 335 28.11 -3.11 0.28
N ARG A 336 28.36 -1.79 0.22
CA ARG A 336 29.17 -1.17 -0.84
C ARG A 336 30.64 -1.55 -0.75
N ASP A 337 31.16 -1.64 0.47
CA ASP A 337 32.52 -2.07 0.77
C ASP A 337 32.73 -3.58 0.54
N GLY A 338 31.68 -4.33 0.23
CA GLY A 338 31.73 -5.79 0.04
C GLY A 338 31.98 -6.56 1.34
N LYS A 339 31.80 -5.92 2.50
CA LYS A 339 31.98 -6.53 3.83
C LYS A 339 30.83 -7.46 4.20
N ILE A 340 29.67 -7.28 3.58
CA ILE A 340 28.48 -8.08 3.83
C ILE A 340 27.59 -8.12 2.59
N THR A 341 26.89 -9.23 2.40
CA THR A 341 25.85 -9.41 1.39
C THR A 341 24.47 -9.11 1.98
N VAL A 342 23.46 -8.87 1.13
CA VAL A 342 22.09 -8.56 1.62
C VAL A 342 21.52 -9.69 2.51
N PRO A 343 21.62 -10.99 2.16
CA PRO A 343 21.12 -12.06 3.02
C PRO A 343 21.79 -12.14 4.40
N GLU A 344 23.09 -11.87 4.49
CA GLU A 344 23.86 -11.90 5.75
C GLU A 344 23.44 -10.82 6.74
N MET A 345 22.65 -9.82 6.32
CA MET A 345 22.08 -8.81 7.23
C MET A 345 20.91 -9.33 8.07
N PHE A 346 20.45 -10.54 7.82
CA PHE A 346 19.27 -11.12 8.43
C PHE A 346 19.60 -12.39 9.22
N ASN A 347 18.87 -12.62 10.30
CA ASN A 347 18.92 -13.89 11.02
C ASN A 347 18.08 -14.98 10.30
N ASP A 348 18.10 -16.21 10.82
CA ASP A 348 17.31 -17.33 10.27
C ASP A 348 15.78 -17.08 10.31
N ALA A 349 15.32 -16.13 11.12
CA ALA A 349 13.93 -15.68 11.17
C ALA A 349 13.59 -14.59 10.12
N GLY A 350 14.58 -14.13 9.34
CA GLY A 350 14.43 -13.08 8.33
C GLY A 350 14.32 -11.67 8.91
N GLU A 351 14.73 -11.48 10.16
CA GLU A 351 14.78 -10.17 10.81
C GLU A 351 16.16 -9.55 10.64
N PHE A 352 16.24 -8.22 10.51
CA PHE A 352 17.53 -7.54 10.49
C PHE A 352 18.30 -7.83 11.78
N LEU A 353 19.52 -8.34 11.64
CA LEU A 353 20.50 -8.31 12.72
C LEU A 353 20.69 -6.86 13.15
N THR A 354 20.65 -6.58 14.45
CA THR A 354 21.04 -5.27 14.99
C THR A 354 22.48 -4.95 14.58
N LEU A 355 22.87 -3.67 14.57
CA LEU A 355 24.24 -3.31 14.19
C LEU A 355 25.28 -3.94 15.11
N ASP A 356 24.94 -4.18 16.38
CA ASP A 356 25.83 -4.83 17.34
C ASP A 356 25.90 -6.35 17.12
N GLU A 357 24.79 -7.01 16.75
CA GLU A 357 24.81 -8.41 16.34
C GLU A 357 25.60 -8.61 15.04
N LEU A 358 25.41 -7.72 14.05
CA LEU A 358 26.15 -7.73 12.79
C LEU A 358 27.66 -7.64 13.03
N ARG A 359 28.10 -6.70 13.89
CA ARG A 359 29.50 -6.54 14.26
C ARG A 359 30.09 -7.77 14.97
N ARG A 360 29.27 -8.47 15.76
CA ARG A 360 29.71 -9.69 16.47
C ARG A 360 29.89 -10.86 15.50
N VAL A 361 28.96 -11.04 14.56
CA VAL A 361 29.08 -12.04 13.48
C VAL A 361 30.32 -11.75 12.64
N ASP A 362 30.55 -10.49 12.26
CA ASP A 362 31.74 -10.09 11.50
C ASP A 362 33.04 -10.35 12.28
N ALA A 363 33.09 -10.06 13.59
CA ALA A 363 34.27 -10.29 14.41
C ALA A 363 34.62 -11.79 14.53
N SER A 364 33.61 -12.65 14.60
CA SER A 364 33.79 -14.11 14.66
C SER A 364 34.25 -14.75 13.35
N ALA A 365 34.19 -14.03 12.22
CA ALA A 365 34.66 -14.52 10.93
C ALA A 365 36.18 -14.35 10.72
N PHE A 366 36.88 -13.68 11.64
CA PHE A 366 38.33 -13.45 11.62
C PHE A 366 39.09 -14.17 12.76
N GLU A 367 38.40 -15.00 13.55
CA GLU A 367 38.96 -16.00 14.46
C GLU A 367 38.99 -17.37 13.76
#